data_AF-A0A6C0JF38-F1
#
_entry.id   AF-A0A6C0JF38-F1
#
_cell.length_a   1.000
_cell.length_b   1.000
_cell.length_c   1.000
_cell.angle_alpha   90.00
_cell.angle_beta   90.00
_cell.angle_gamma   90.00
#
_symmetry.space_group_name_H-M   'P 1'
#
loop_
_entity.id
_entity.type
_entity.pdbx_description
1 polymer ?
#
loop_
_entity_poly.entity_id
_entity_poly.type
_entity_poly.pdbx_seq_one_letter_code
_entity_poly.pdbx_strand_id
1 'polypeptide(L)'
;MNIIFLIHLFFLITVLIVPFTNDKRNLEFYSILIPFLFFHWSVNDDTCALTQAEIAITGKKKEDSFMHQIVSPIYKMDDTEANKLTKTVFFALWGFVQYRLGRFDMFIDDFKDLMTGKRI
;
A
#
# COMPACT_ATOMS: atom_id res chain seq x y z
N MET A 1 -14.29 -6.51 -21.41
CA MET A 1 -13.40 -5.82 -20.45
C MET A 1 -14.00 -6.02 -19.06
N ASN A 2 -13.35 -6.81 -18.19
CA ASN A 2 -13.95 -7.23 -16.91
C ASN A 2 -13.91 -6.08 -15.89
N ILE A 3 -14.98 -5.92 -15.11
CA ILE A 3 -15.06 -4.93 -14.02
C ILE A 3 -13.90 -5.08 -13.02
N ILE A 4 -13.45 -6.32 -12.79
CA ILE A 4 -12.30 -6.66 -11.95
C ILE A 4 -11.04 -5.97 -12.48
N PHE A 5 -10.78 -6.03 -13.78
CA PHE A 5 -9.61 -5.38 -14.38
C PHE A 5 -9.65 -3.86 -14.20
N LEU A 6 -10.82 -3.24 -14.36
CA LEU A 6 -11.00 -1.80 -14.17
C LEU A 6 -10.71 -1.38 -12.71
N ILE A 7 -11.15 -2.18 -11.73
CA ILE A 7 -10.88 -1.92 -10.31
C ILE A 7 -9.38 -1.96 -10.03
N HIS A 8 -8.66 -2.96 -10.55
CA HIS A 8 -7.21 -3.06 -10.38
C HIS A 8 -6.46 -1.91 -11.05
N LEU A 9 -6.87 -1.54 -12.27
CA LEU A 9 -6.28 -0.42 -13.00
C LEU A 9 -6.49 0.89 -12.25
N PHE A 10 -7.71 1.13 -11.76
CA PHE A 10 -8.03 2.29 -10.94
C PHE A 10 -7.18 2.33 -9.65
N PHE A 11 -7.05 1.20 -8.96
CA PHE A 11 -6.21 1.07 -7.77
C PHE A 11 -4.75 1.43 -8.08
N LEU A 12 -4.16 0.84 -9.13
CA LEU A 12 -2.78 1.09 -9.52
C LEU A 12 -2.55 2.57 -9.86
N ILE A 13 -3.42 3.16 -10.68
CA ILE A 13 -3.35 4.58 -11.05
C ILE A 13 -3.45 5.45 -9.79
N THR A 14 -4.37 5.13 -8.88
CA THR A 14 -4.55 5.89 -7.63
C THR A 14 -3.29 5.84 -6.76
N VAL A 15 -2.71 4.66 -6.59
CA VAL A 15 -1.45 4.50 -5.82
C VAL A 15 -0.30 5.29 -6.45
N LEU A 16 -0.24 5.37 -7.77
CA LEU A 16 0.80 6.13 -8.46
C LEU A 16 0.58 7.65 -8.40
N ILE A 17 -0.66 8.13 -8.41
CA ILE A 17 -0.98 9.57 -8.47
C ILE A 17 -1.02 10.22 -7.08
N VAL A 18 -1.61 9.56 -6.08
CA VAL A 18 -1.84 10.14 -4.74
C VAL A 18 -0.57 10.75 -4.10
N PRO A 19 0.62 10.12 -4.18
CA PRO A 19 1.86 10.70 -3.65
C PRO A 19 2.20 12.10 -4.17
N PHE A 20 1.72 12.46 -5.36
CA PHE A 20 1.97 13.74 -6.02
C PHE A 20 0.83 14.76 -5.83
N THR A 21 -0.25 14.37 -5.14
CA THR A 21 -1.35 15.29 -4.80
C THR A 21 -1.00 16.15 -3.59
N ASN A 22 -1.54 17.37 -3.49
CA ASN A 22 -1.33 18.26 -2.35
C ASN A 22 -2.38 18.07 -1.23
N ASP A 23 -3.11 16.96 -1.24
CA ASP A 23 -4.12 16.67 -0.25
C ASP A 23 -3.52 15.88 0.91
N LYS A 24 -3.35 16.55 2.06
CA LYS A 24 -2.77 15.95 3.27
C LYS A 24 -3.52 14.70 3.74
N ARG A 25 -4.86 14.68 3.64
CA ARG A 25 -5.68 13.54 4.08
C ARG A 25 -5.40 12.32 3.21
N ASN A 26 -5.26 12.50 1.90
CA ASN A 26 -4.94 11.41 1.00
C ASN A 26 -3.52 10.88 1.23
N LEU A 27 -2.56 11.77 1.50
CA LEU A 27 -1.19 11.39 1.87
C LEU A 27 -1.13 10.61 3.20
N GLU A 28 -1.91 11.02 4.21
CA GLU A 28 -2.02 10.30 5.49
C GLU A 28 -2.64 8.91 5.30
N PHE A 29 -3.71 8.81 4.49
CA PHE A 29 -4.30 7.51 4.17
C PHE A 29 -3.30 6.61 3.42
N TYR A 30 -2.59 7.16 2.44
CA TYR A 30 -1.54 6.46 1.70
C TYR A 30 -0.43 5.95 2.63
N SER A 31 -0.03 6.77 3.61
CA SER A 31 0.97 6.43 4.62
C SER A 31 0.59 5.19 5.43
N ILE A 32 -0.70 4.93 5.62
CA ILE A 32 -1.22 3.77 6.34
C ILE A 32 -1.38 2.59 5.37
N LEU A 33 -2.00 2.83 4.20
CA LEU A 33 -2.36 1.79 3.23
C LEU A 33 -1.15 0.97 2.77
N ILE A 34 -0.03 1.61 2.41
CA ILE A 34 1.12 0.92 1.82
C ILE A 34 1.75 -0.10 2.79
N PRO A 35 2.05 0.23 4.07
CA PRO A 35 2.49 -0.76 5.05
C PRO A 35 1.58 -1.98 5.18
N PHE A 36 0.26 -1.81 5.15
CA PHE A 36 -0.68 -2.93 5.18
C PHE A 36 -0.60 -3.81 3.92
N LEU A 37 -0.38 -3.21 2.74
CA LEU A 37 -0.13 -3.97 1.51
C LEU A 37 1.17 -4.78 1.61
N PHE A 38 2.24 -4.17 2.13
CA PHE A 38 3.50 -4.88 2.39
C PHE A 38 3.32 -6.05 3.37
N PHE A 39 2.51 -5.86 4.41
CA PHE A 39 2.18 -6.93 5.35
C PHE A 39 1.48 -8.10 4.63
N HIS A 40 0.44 -7.82 3.83
CA HIS A 40 -0.22 -8.86 3.04
C HIS A 40 0.74 -9.58 2.09
N TRP A 41 1.64 -8.85 1.42
CA TRP A 41 2.67 -9.45 0.56
C TRP A 41 3.67 -10.32 1.33
N SER A 42 3.97 -9.98 2.59
CA SER A 42 4.87 -10.76 3.44
C SER A 42 4.23 -12.05 3.93
N VAL A 43 2.92 -12.04 4.18
CA VAL A 43 2.17 -13.23 4.62
C VAL A 43 1.72 -14.08 3.43
N ASN A 44 1.66 -13.49 2.23
CA ASN A 44 1.19 -14.10 0.99
C ASN A 44 -0.23 -14.71 1.12
N ASP A 45 -1.06 -14.11 1.96
CA ASP A 45 -2.43 -14.52 2.22
C ASP A 45 -3.42 -13.50 1.63
N ASP A 46 -4.23 -14.01 0.69
CA ASP A 46 -5.32 -13.30 0.02
C ASP A 46 -6.69 -13.54 0.66
N THR A 47 -6.71 -14.21 1.82
CA THR A 47 -7.92 -14.45 2.60
C THR A 47 -8.33 -13.16 3.31
N CYS A 48 -9.10 -12.33 2.60
CA CYS A 48 -9.75 -11.18 3.20
C CYS A 48 -11.01 -11.59 3.99
N ALA A 49 -11.33 -10.88 5.07
CA ALA A 49 -12.56 -11.07 5.83
C ALA A 49 -13.82 -11.02 4.95
N LEU A 50 -13.80 -10.17 3.91
CA LEU A 50 -14.92 -10.02 2.99
C LEU A 50 -15.06 -11.22 2.04
N THR A 51 -13.96 -11.89 1.68
CA THR A 51 -13.97 -13.17 0.97
C THR A 51 -14.62 -14.26 1.82
N GLN A 52 -14.27 -14.35 3.10
CA GLN A 52 -14.87 -15.33 4.02
C GLN A 52 -16.36 -15.05 4.26
N ALA A 53 -16.75 -13.77 4.38
CA ALA A 53 -18.15 -13.37 4.47
C ALA A 53 -18.93 -13.75 3.20
N GLU A 54 -18.38 -13.50 2.01
CA GLU A 54 -19.01 -13.90 0.75
C GLU A 54 -19.19 -15.41 0.66
N ILE A 55 -18.17 -16.19 1.02
CA ILE A 55 -18.25 -17.66 1.05
C ILE A 55 -19.33 -18.12 2.03
N ALA A 56 -19.38 -17.55 3.23
CA ALA A 56 -20.36 -17.91 4.25
C ALA A 56 -21.81 -17.64 3.80
N ILE A 57 -22.03 -16.57 3.03
CA ILE A 57 -23.37 -16.19 2.53
C ILE A 57 -23.74 -16.97 1.27
N THR A 58 -22.80 -17.16 0.34
CA THR A 58 -23.08 -17.70 -1.00
C THR A 58 -22.83 -19.20 -1.13
N GLY A 59 -22.06 -19.80 -0.22
CA GLY A 59 -21.60 -21.20 -0.30
C GLY A 59 -20.62 -21.48 -1.45
N LYS A 60 -20.15 -20.43 -2.16
CA LYS A 60 -19.21 -20.58 -3.28
C LYS A 60 -17.81 -20.95 -2.78
N LYS A 61 -17.01 -21.56 -3.67
CA LYS A 61 -15.59 -21.77 -3.41
C LYS A 61 -14.85 -20.43 -3.40
N LYS A 62 -13.74 -20.36 -2.66
CA LYS A 62 -12.90 -19.16 -2.54
C LYS A 62 -12.50 -18.58 -3.90
N GLU A 63 -12.02 -19.42 -4.81
CA GLU A 63 -11.58 -19.03 -6.17
C GLU A 63 -12.70 -18.40 -7.01
N ASP A 64 -13.95 -18.81 -6.76
CA ASP A 64 -15.14 -18.34 -7.48
C ASP A 64 -15.79 -17.11 -6.83
N SER A 65 -15.30 -16.69 -5.66
CA SER A 65 -15.81 -15.52 -4.96
C SER A 65 -15.31 -14.24 -5.62
N PHE A 66 -16.22 -13.29 -5.80
CA PHE A 66 -15.91 -12.01 -6.44
C PHE A 66 -14.83 -11.26 -5.66
N MET A 67 -14.91 -11.29 -4.33
CA MET A 67 -13.96 -10.64 -3.45
C MET A 67 -12.57 -11.23 -3.59
N HIS A 68 -12.45 -12.55 -3.66
CA HIS A 68 -11.16 -13.18 -3.90
C HIS A 68 -10.55 -12.77 -5.24
N GLN A 69 -11.35 -12.75 -6.33
CA GLN A 69 -10.86 -12.35 -7.65
C GLN A 69 -10.41 -10.88 -7.71
N ILE A 70 -10.94 -10.02 -6.82
CA ILE A 70 -10.48 -8.64 -6.68
C ILE A 70 -9.19 -8.55 -5.86
N VAL A 71 -9.10 -9.22 -4.72
CA VAL A 71 -7.98 -9.00 -3.79
C VAL A 71 -6.76 -9.86 -4.11
N SER A 72 -6.96 -11.05 -4.68
CA SER A 72 -5.90 -12.04 -4.91
C SER A 72 -4.76 -11.48 -5.78
N PRO A 73 -5.01 -10.81 -6.92
CA PRO A 73 -3.91 -10.26 -7.73
C PRO A 73 -3.19 -9.09 -7.08
N ILE A 74 -3.80 -8.45 -6.09
CA ILE A 74 -3.19 -7.34 -5.34
C ILE A 74 -2.36 -7.89 -4.17
N TYR A 75 -2.82 -8.94 -3.49
CA TYR A 75 -2.23 -9.44 -2.25
C TYR A 75 -1.23 -10.59 -2.45
N LYS A 76 -1.36 -11.36 -3.53
CA LYS A 76 -0.37 -12.38 -3.91
C LYS A 76 0.60 -11.81 -4.93
N MET A 77 1.84 -11.67 -4.52
CA MET A 77 2.94 -11.31 -5.41
C MET A 77 4.01 -12.38 -5.34
N ASP A 78 4.06 -13.22 -6.37
CA ASP A 78 5.11 -14.23 -6.58
C ASP A 78 6.50 -13.60 -6.55
N ASP A 79 7.52 -14.41 -6.25
CA ASP A 79 8.91 -13.95 -6.19
C ASP A 79 9.52 -13.79 -7.59
N THR A 80 9.04 -12.77 -8.32
CA THR A 80 9.52 -12.39 -9.65
C THR A 80 10.21 -11.04 -9.61
N GLU A 81 11.13 -10.79 -10.54
CA GLU A 81 11.85 -9.52 -10.64
C GLU A 81 10.89 -8.32 -10.87
N ALA A 82 9.81 -8.52 -11.63
CA ALA A 82 8.78 -7.50 -11.83
C ALA A 82 8.04 -7.13 -10.53
N ASN A 83 7.76 -8.13 -9.68
CA ASN A 83 7.12 -7.90 -8.39
C ASN A 83 8.08 -7.24 -7.39
N LYS A 84 9.37 -7.60 -7.40
CA LYS A 84 10.41 -6.90 -6.61
C LYS A 84 10.53 -5.44 -7.02
N LEU A 85 10.53 -5.14 -8.31
CA LEU A 85 10.51 -3.77 -8.84
C LEU A 85 9.27 -3.01 -8.34
N THR A 86 8.09 -3.62 -8.46
CA THR A 86 6.83 -3.01 -8.00
C THR A 86 6.87 -2.70 -6.51
N LYS A 87 7.31 -3.65 -5.68
CA LYS A 87 7.53 -3.46 -4.24
C LYS A 87 8.49 -2.30 -3.97
N THR A 88 9.60 -2.23 -4.71
CA THR A 88 10.60 -1.16 -4.56
C THR A 88 10.02 0.20 -4.89
N VAL A 89 9.27 0.32 -5.99
CA VAL A 89 8.59 1.57 -6.37
C VAL A 89 7.57 2.00 -5.32
N PHE A 90 6.75 1.07 -4.81
CA PHE A 90 5.76 1.37 -3.78
C PHE A 90 6.41 1.83 -2.47
N PHE A 91 7.53 1.21 -2.10
CA PHE A 91 8.32 1.60 -0.94
C PHE A 91 8.94 3.00 -1.11
N ALA A 92 9.51 3.29 -2.29
CA ALA A 92 10.07 4.60 -2.60
C ALA A 92 8.99 5.70 -2.57
N LEU A 93 7.82 5.44 -3.15
CA LEU A 93 6.67 6.37 -3.10
C LEU A 93 6.17 6.57 -1.68
N TRP A 94 6.13 5.52 -0.86
CA TRP A 94 5.78 5.65 0.55
C TRP A 94 6.78 6.51 1.33
N GLY A 95 8.08 6.31 1.12
CA GLY A 95 9.12 7.16 1.71
C GLY A 95 8.99 8.62 1.27
N PHE A 96 8.70 8.86 -0.01
CA PHE A 96 8.40 10.19 -0.52
C PHE A 96 7.19 10.83 0.18
N VAL A 97 6.12 10.07 0.40
CA VAL A 97 4.95 10.55 1.16
C VAL A 97 5.31 10.87 2.61
N GLN A 98 6.14 10.07 3.28
CA GLN A 98 6.60 10.36 4.64
C GLN A 98 7.37 11.68 4.72
N TYR A 99 8.26 11.93 3.74
CA TYR A 99 8.95 13.20 3.60
C TYR A 99 7.97 14.36 3.41
N ARG A 100 6.98 14.21 2.53
CA ARG A 100 5.96 15.24 2.28
C ARG A 100 5.07 15.55 3.49
N LEU A 101 4.87 14.58 4.37
CA LEU A 101 4.11 14.74 5.61
C LEU A 101 4.95 15.35 6.75
N GLY A 102 6.23 15.64 6.52
CA GLY A 102 7.12 16.21 7.55
C GLY A 102 7.43 15.23 8.67
N ARG A 103 7.27 13.91 8.46
CA ARG A 103 7.51 12.92 9.52
C ARG A 103 8.97 12.82 9.95
N PHE A 104 9.88 13.34 9.13
CA PHE A 104 11.31 13.40 9.41
C PHE A 104 11.78 14.75 9.95
N ASP A 105 10.91 15.76 10.05
CA ASP A 105 11.29 17.12 10.45
C ASP A 105 11.93 17.13 11.84
N MET A 106 11.34 16.40 12.80
CA MET A 106 11.90 16.22 14.14
C MET A 106 13.33 15.62 14.12
N PHE A 107 13.55 14.58 13.33
CA PHE A 107 14.88 13.95 13.21
C PHE A 107 15.91 14.87 12.55
N ILE A 108 15.49 15.64 11.55
CA ILE A 108 16.35 16.60 10.85
C ILE A 108 16.71 17.76 11.78
N ASP A 109 15.74 18.26 12.54
CA ASP A 109 15.94 19.32 13.52
C ASP A 109 16.87 18.86 14.65
N ASP A 110 16.65 17.67 15.22
CA ASP A 110 17.52 17.08 16.23
C ASP A 110 18.96 16.87 15.71
N PHE A 111 19.10 16.38 14.47
CA PHE A 111 20.41 16.21 13.84
C PHE A 111 21.12 17.56 13.64
N LYS A 112 20.37 18.59 13.25
CA LYS A 112 20.89 19.94 13.07
C LYS A 112 21.32 20.57 14.39
N ASP A 113 20.56 20.37 15.47
CA ASP A 113 20.91 20.85 16.81
C ASP A 113 22.16 20.14 17.36
N LEU A 114 22.32 18.84 17.12
CA LEU A 114 23.55 18.09 17.42
C LEU A 114 24.75 18.61 16.63
N MET A 115 24.59 18.86 15.33
CA MET A 115 25.65 19.37 14.45
C MET A 115 26.06 20.80 14.77
N THR A 116 25.14 21.63 15.24
CA THR A 116 25.42 23.03 15.64
C THR A 116 25.94 23.15 17.07
N GLY A 117 26.11 22.03 17.80
CA GLY A 117 26.71 22.02 19.14
C GLY A 117 25.84 22.72 20.19
N LYS A 118 24.54 22.84 19.93
CA LYS A 118 23.59 23.45 20.86
C LYS A 118 23.43 22.52 22.06
N ARG A 119 24.07 22.85 23.18
CA ARG A 119 23.88 22.11 24.44
C ARG A 119 22.40 22.24 24.85
N ILE A 120 21.74 21.11 25.02
CA ILE A 120 20.48 20.98 25.77
C ILE A 120 20.71 21.46 27.20
#